data_AF-A0AAE3SIR9-F1
#
_entry.id   AF-A0AAE3SIR9-F1
#
_cell.length_a   1.000
_cell.length_b   1.000
_cell.length_c   1.000
_cell.angle_alpha   90.00
_cell.angle_beta   90.00
_cell.angle_gamma   90.00
#
_symmetry.space_group_name_H-M   'P 1'
#
loop_
_entity.id
_entity.type
_entity.pdbx_description
1 polymer ?
#
loop_
_entity_poly.entity_id
_entity_poly.type
_entity_poly.pdbx_seq_one_letter_code
_entity_poly.pdbx_strand_id
1 'polypeptide(L)'
;MENNFNKYIKNNRESFNDLTPPANMWERISDNIPAKKDHSHKKLIFSISSAAAFLTVTLLAYHFLVRAPYSKPQSFYSEIQETERYYNNILANKKETIYKLTGNTPEIKQDIETELALLDSAMVELKNDLKDGISNTEVVEAMVQNYRMKLKILEDILKYLKPKEEKHSYDISNI
;
A
#
# COMPACT_ATOMS: atom_id res chain seq x y z
N MET A 1 84.71 -7.80 17.62
CA MET A 1 84.86 -9.09 18.32
C MET A 1 84.05 -10.12 17.55
N GLU A 2 84.68 -11.17 17.06
CA GLU A 2 83.98 -12.20 16.29
C GLU A 2 83.27 -13.15 17.28
N ASN A 3 81.96 -13.34 17.13
CA ASN A 3 81.15 -14.16 18.05
C ASN A 3 81.56 -15.63 17.99
N ASN A 4 81.58 -16.33 19.13
CA ASN A 4 81.99 -17.74 19.26
C ASN A 4 81.27 -18.68 18.27
N PHE A 5 80.04 -18.35 17.88
CA PHE A 5 79.27 -19.07 16.86
C PHE A 5 79.93 -19.05 15.49
N ASN A 6 80.45 -17.89 15.03
CA ASN A 6 81.13 -17.80 13.75
C ASN A 6 82.41 -18.65 13.72
N LYS A 7 83.12 -18.71 14.85
CA LYS A 7 84.31 -19.55 15.00
C LYS A 7 83.97 -21.04 14.92
N TYR A 8 82.85 -21.44 15.53
CA TYR A 8 82.33 -22.81 15.44
C TYR A 8 81.93 -23.20 14.01
N ILE A 9 81.16 -22.35 13.31
CA ILE A 9 80.74 -22.57 11.92
C ILE A 9 81.97 -22.69 11.01
N LYS A 10 82.97 -21.82 11.18
CA LYS A 10 84.18 -21.81 10.36
C LYS A 10 85.05 -23.05 10.56
N ASN A 11 85.18 -23.52 11.81
CA ASN A 11 85.96 -24.70 12.14
C ASN A 11 85.29 -26.01 11.75
N ASN A 12 83.96 -26.03 11.62
CA ASN A 12 83.18 -27.21 11.24
C ASN A 12 82.68 -27.12 9.78
N ARG A 13 83.18 -26.17 8.98
CA ARG A 13 82.69 -25.92 7.62
C ARG A 13 82.73 -27.18 6.74
N GLU A 14 83.78 -27.98 6.87
CA GLU A 14 83.95 -29.23 6.11
C GLU A 14 82.89 -30.27 6.48
N SER A 15 82.50 -30.40 7.76
CA SER A 15 81.48 -31.37 8.17
C SER A 15 80.06 -31.00 7.72
N PHE A 16 79.83 -29.75 7.27
CA PHE A 16 78.58 -29.35 6.62
C PHE A 16 78.55 -29.67 5.11
N ASN A 17 79.69 -29.93 4.47
CA ASN A 17 79.77 -30.14 3.02
C ASN A 17 79.73 -31.61 2.59
N ASP A 18 79.96 -32.56 3.50
CA ASP A 18 80.02 -34.01 3.18
C ASP A 18 78.66 -34.72 3.18
N LEU A 19 77.59 -34.04 3.62
CA LEU A 19 76.26 -34.64 3.69
C LEU A 19 75.53 -34.43 2.37
N THR A 20 75.56 -35.45 1.51
CA THR A 20 74.66 -35.49 0.36
C THR A 20 73.28 -35.94 0.82
N PRO A 21 72.21 -35.21 0.47
CA PRO A 21 70.86 -35.63 0.81
C PRO A 21 70.50 -36.94 0.08
N PRO A 22 69.67 -37.82 0.66
CA PRO A 22 69.13 -38.97 -0.06
C PRO A 22 68.38 -38.52 -1.32
N ALA A 23 68.49 -39.28 -2.40
CA ALA A 23 67.98 -38.89 -3.73
C ALA A 23 66.47 -38.57 -3.75
N ASN A 24 65.69 -39.16 -2.85
CA ASN A 24 64.25 -38.96 -2.72
C ASN A 24 63.85 -37.81 -1.78
N MET A 25 64.80 -36.98 -1.32
CA MET A 25 64.50 -35.84 -0.45
C MET A 25 63.60 -34.82 -1.16
N TRP A 26 63.83 -34.56 -2.44
CA TRP A 26 63.02 -33.61 -3.20
C TRP A 26 61.59 -34.06 -3.40
N GLU A 27 61.38 -35.36 -3.62
CA GLU A 27 60.06 -35.97 -3.82
C GLU A 27 59.18 -35.82 -2.57
N ARG A 28 59.77 -36.07 -1.38
CA ARG A 28 59.08 -35.89 -0.10
C ARG A 28 58.71 -34.44 0.21
N ILE A 29 59.51 -33.48 -0.28
CA ILE A 29 59.24 -32.05 -0.11
C ILE A 29 58.14 -31.62 -1.08
N SER A 30 58.17 -32.06 -2.33
CA SER A 30 57.14 -31.72 -3.33
C SER A 30 55.76 -32.25 -2.95
N ASP A 31 55.68 -33.41 -2.31
CA ASP A 31 54.41 -34.03 -1.89
C ASP A 31 53.68 -33.23 -0.81
N ASN A 32 54.39 -32.39 -0.05
CA ASN A 32 53.82 -31.60 1.06
C ASN A 32 53.62 -30.12 0.72
N ILE A 33 53.71 -29.72 -0.55
CA ILE A 33 53.41 -28.34 -0.97
C ILE A 33 51.89 -28.23 -1.21
N PRO A 34 51.13 -27.48 -0.38
CA PRO A 34 49.70 -27.34 -0.60
C PRO A 34 49.45 -26.65 -1.94
N ALA A 35 48.65 -27.29 -2.80
CA ALA A 35 48.25 -26.72 -4.08
C ALA A 35 47.59 -25.34 -3.86
N LYS A 36 48.11 -24.32 -4.54
CA LYS A 36 47.56 -22.95 -4.48
C LYS A 36 46.13 -22.99 -5.02
N LYS A 37 45.14 -22.81 -4.13
CA LYS A 37 43.74 -22.62 -4.56
C LYS A 37 43.67 -21.38 -5.44
N ASP A 38 43.30 -21.57 -6.69
CA ASP A 38 43.03 -20.49 -7.62
C ASP A 38 41.70 -19.83 -7.23
N HIS A 39 41.78 -18.63 -6.65
CA HIS A 39 40.62 -17.77 -6.48
C HIS A 39 40.44 -16.96 -7.76
N SER A 40 39.82 -17.59 -8.75
CA SER A 40 39.35 -16.94 -9.97
C SER A 40 38.29 -15.89 -9.60
N HIS A 41 38.72 -14.67 -9.35
CA HIS A 41 37.84 -13.51 -9.30
C HIS A 41 37.48 -13.15 -10.74
N LYS A 42 36.37 -13.68 -11.24
CA LYS A 42 35.76 -13.19 -12.49
C LYS A 42 35.42 -11.72 -12.30
N LYS A 43 36.30 -10.82 -12.75
CA LYS A 43 36.02 -9.39 -12.79
C LYS A 43 35.03 -9.14 -13.91
N LEU A 44 33.77 -8.92 -13.54
CA LEU A 44 32.74 -8.43 -14.44
C LEU A 44 32.98 -6.94 -14.65
N ILE A 45 33.85 -6.59 -15.60
CA ILE A 45 34.10 -5.19 -15.94
C ILE A 45 33.04 -4.78 -16.98
N PHE A 46 31.96 -4.16 -16.50
CA PHE A 46 31.01 -3.49 -17.38
C PHE A 46 31.60 -2.15 -17.85
N SER A 47 32.22 -2.14 -19.03
CA SER A 47 32.54 -0.89 -19.74
C SER A 47 31.29 -0.34 -20.41
N ILE A 48 30.34 0.16 -19.62
CA ILE A 48 29.15 0.83 -20.15
C ILE A 48 29.56 2.29 -20.45
N SER A 49 29.48 2.67 -21.73
CA SER A 49 29.60 4.08 -22.13
C SER A 49 28.57 4.91 -21.35
N SER A 50 28.97 6.07 -20.84
CA SER A 50 28.14 6.93 -19.98
C SER A 50 26.70 7.13 -20.52
N ALA A 51 26.55 7.27 -21.84
CA ALA A 51 25.24 7.38 -22.50
C ALA A 51 24.32 6.15 -22.35
N ALA A 52 24.87 4.93 -22.40
CA ALA A 52 24.09 3.69 -22.23
C ALA A 52 23.69 3.46 -20.76
N ALA A 53 24.49 3.94 -19.80
CA ALA A 53 24.12 3.95 -18.39
C ALA A 53 22.96 4.94 -18.13
N PHE A 54 23.03 6.14 -18.72
CA PHE A 54 21.93 7.10 -18.60
C PHE A 54 20.63 6.55 -19.20
N LEU A 55 20.67 5.99 -20.42
CA LEU A 55 19.47 5.44 -21.07
C LEU A 55 18.81 4.33 -20.24
N THR A 56 19.60 3.41 -19.68
CA THR A 56 19.06 2.32 -18.86
C THR A 56 18.49 2.84 -17.54
N VAL A 57 19.16 3.79 -16.87
CA VAL A 57 18.63 4.44 -15.66
C VAL A 57 17.36 5.23 -15.96
N THR A 58 17.28 5.97 -17.06
CA THR A 58 16.04 6.68 -17.45
C THR A 58 14.91 5.73 -17.84
N LEU A 59 15.20 4.62 -18.54
CA LEU A 59 14.18 3.63 -18.88
C LEU A 59 13.66 2.90 -17.65
N LEU A 60 14.54 2.55 -16.70
CA LEU A 60 14.15 1.96 -15.42
C LEU A 60 13.38 2.97 -14.56
N ALA A 61 13.84 4.21 -14.48
CA ALA A 61 13.14 5.28 -13.76
C ALA A 61 11.77 5.54 -14.38
N TYR A 62 11.66 5.61 -15.71
CA TYR A 62 10.40 5.73 -16.43
C TYR A 62 9.48 4.55 -16.15
N HIS A 63 10.00 3.32 -16.23
CA HIS A 63 9.24 2.12 -15.93
C HIS A 63 8.75 2.09 -14.48
N PHE A 64 9.54 2.58 -13.52
CA PHE A 64 9.17 2.65 -12.10
C PHE A 64 8.22 3.82 -11.78
N LEU A 65 8.41 4.98 -12.41
CA LEU A 65 7.58 6.19 -12.24
C LEU A 65 6.21 6.04 -12.91
N VAL A 66 6.14 5.44 -14.10
CA VAL A 66 4.88 5.24 -14.85
C VAL A 66 4.09 4.04 -14.33
N ARG A 67 4.74 3.04 -13.71
CA ARG A 67 4.05 1.95 -13.01
C ARG A 67 3.84 2.17 -11.52
N ALA A 68 4.31 3.29 -10.95
CA ALA A 68 3.97 3.61 -9.57
C ALA A 68 2.44 3.81 -9.52
N PRO A 69 1.69 2.96 -8.79
CA PRO A 69 0.27 3.17 -8.66
C PRO A 69 0.09 4.54 -8.01
N TYR A 70 -0.67 5.42 -8.68
CA TYR A 70 -1.06 6.70 -8.10
C TYR A 70 -2.01 6.39 -6.95
N SER A 71 -1.43 6.14 -5.76
CA SER A 71 -2.19 5.87 -4.56
C SER A 71 -2.81 7.18 -4.10
N LYS A 72 -4.13 7.27 -4.18
CA LYS A 72 -4.88 8.38 -3.56
C LYS A 72 -4.46 8.48 -2.08
N PRO A 73 -4.33 9.70 -1.54
CA PRO A 73 -3.92 9.87 -0.15
C PRO A 73 -4.93 9.17 0.77
N GLN A 74 -4.44 8.54 1.84
CA GLN A 74 -5.26 7.88 2.87
C GLN A 74 -6.41 8.78 3.36
N SER A 75 -6.19 10.10 3.41
CA SER A 75 -7.19 11.09 3.81
C SER A 75 -8.45 11.11 2.94
N PHE A 76 -8.32 10.81 1.64
CA PHE A 76 -9.45 10.78 0.71
C PHE A 76 -10.44 9.67 1.06
N TYR A 77 -9.94 8.46 1.36
CA TYR A 77 -10.81 7.34 1.73
C TYR A 77 -11.44 7.52 3.12
N SER A 78 -10.74 8.15 4.06
CA SER A 78 -11.31 8.45 5.39
C SER A 78 -12.44 9.48 5.31
N GLU A 79 -12.32 10.49 4.46
CA GLU A 79 -13.36 11.52 4.27
C GLU A 79 -14.66 10.91 3.68
N ILE A 80 -14.52 9.97 2.74
CA ILE A 80 -15.66 9.23 2.19
C ILE A 80 -16.32 8.39 3.28
N GLN A 81 -15.54 7.66 4.08
CA GLN A 81 -16.07 6.83 5.16
C GLN A 81 -16.83 7.65 6.22
N GLU A 82 -16.32 8.85 6.55
CA GLU A 82 -16.99 9.78 7.45
C GLU A 82 -18.31 10.28 6.85
N THR A 83 -18.30 10.63 5.57
CA THR A 83 -19.49 11.04 4.82
C THR A 83 -20.56 9.95 4.80
N GLU A 84 -20.18 8.70 4.51
CA GLU A 84 -21.11 7.57 4.55
C GLU A 84 -21.74 7.40 5.94
N ARG A 85 -20.92 7.47 7.00
CA ARG A 85 -21.40 7.35 8.37
C ARG A 85 -22.41 8.45 8.69
N TYR A 86 -22.11 9.70 8.31
CA TYR A 86 -23.00 10.84 8.52
C TYR A 86 -24.37 10.62 7.86
N TYR A 87 -24.40 10.30 6.56
CA TYR A 87 -25.68 10.10 5.86
C TYR A 87 -26.44 8.87 6.34
N ASN A 88 -25.77 7.75 6.60
CA ASN A 88 -26.41 6.54 7.11
C ASN A 88 -27.10 6.78 8.45
N ASN A 89 -26.46 7.55 9.36
CA ASN A 89 -27.07 7.91 10.64
C ASN A 89 -28.34 8.75 10.45
N ILE A 90 -28.33 9.75 9.56
CA ILE A 90 -29.50 10.58 9.30
C ILE A 90 -30.64 9.77 8.67
N LEU A 91 -30.33 8.91 7.70
CA LEU A 91 -31.32 8.03 7.08
C LEU A 91 -31.95 7.09 8.10
N ALA A 92 -31.14 6.47 8.96
CA ALA A 92 -31.62 5.61 10.04
C ALA A 92 -32.57 6.36 10.99
N ASN A 93 -32.19 7.55 11.45
CA ASN A 93 -33.01 8.38 12.33
C ASN A 93 -34.35 8.78 11.67
N LYS A 94 -34.34 9.12 10.37
CA LYS A 94 -35.57 9.45 9.65
C LYS A 94 -36.47 8.22 9.46
N LYS A 95 -35.91 7.07 9.05
CA LYS A 95 -36.65 5.80 8.97
C LYS A 95 -37.29 5.46 10.32
N GLU A 96 -36.54 5.55 11.41
CA GLU A 96 -37.05 5.31 12.77
C GLU A 96 -38.18 6.27 13.14
N THR A 97 -38.05 7.56 12.79
CA THR A 97 -39.10 8.55 13.04
C THR A 97 -40.37 8.20 12.28
N ILE A 98 -40.26 7.81 11.01
CA ILE A 98 -41.40 7.36 10.21
C ILE A 98 -42.05 6.15 10.87
N TYR A 99 -41.27 5.13 11.23
CA TYR A 99 -41.79 3.91 11.85
C TYR A 99 -42.49 4.18 13.19
N LYS A 100 -42.03 5.17 13.96
CA LYS A 100 -42.73 5.61 15.18
C LYS A 100 -44.07 6.29 14.87
N LEU A 101 -44.14 7.12 13.83
CA LEU A 101 -45.37 7.81 13.41
C LEU A 101 -46.39 6.87 12.76
N THR A 102 -45.93 5.87 12.02
CA THR A 102 -46.77 4.91 11.30
C THR A 102 -47.11 3.67 12.14
N GLY A 103 -46.48 3.52 13.30
CA GLY A 103 -46.65 2.36 14.17
C GLY A 103 -46.30 1.04 13.48
N ASN A 104 -47.22 0.07 13.56
CA ASN A 104 -47.04 -1.29 13.07
C ASN A 104 -47.60 -1.53 11.66
N THR A 105 -47.93 -0.50 10.88
CA THR A 105 -48.42 -0.65 9.50
C THR A 105 -47.30 -1.23 8.62
N PRO A 106 -47.37 -2.52 8.25
CA PRO A 106 -46.27 -3.18 7.54
C PRO A 106 -46.18 -2.71 6.09
N GLU A 107 -47.31 -2.26 5.52
CA GLU A 107 -47.42 -1.71 4.16
C GLU A 107 -46.50 -0.49 3.98
N ILE A 108 -46.54 0.48 4.89
CA ILE A 108 -45.69 1.68 4.80
C ILE A 108 -44.20 1.34 4.91
N LYS A 109 -43.84 0.34 5.72
CA LYS A 109 -42.45 -0.13 5.80
C LYS A 109 -42.01 -0.77 4.49
N GLN A 110 -42.87 -1.60 3.90
CA GLN A 110 -42.59 -2.26 2.64
C GLN A 110 -42.49 -1.26 1.48
N ASP A 111 -43.34 -0.24 1.45
CA ASP A 111 -43.29 0.82 0.45
C ASP A 111 -41.97 1.60 0.54
N ILE A 112 -41.53 1.97 1.75
CA ILE A 112 -40.24 2.65 1.95
C ILE A 112 -39.08 1.79 1.47
N GLU A 113 -39.03 0.50 1.83
CA GLU A 113 -37.94 -0.37 1.39
C GLU A 113 -37.97 -0.55 -0.14
N THR A 114 -39.16 -0.64 -0.74
CA THR A 114 -39.32 -0.73 -2.20
C THR A 114 -38.84 0.53 -2.90
N GLU A 115 -39.20 1.70 -2.38
CA GLU A 115 -38.87 3.00 -2.96
C GLU A 115 -37.37 3.34 -2.85
N LEU A 116 -36.70 2.81 -1.81
CA LEU A 116 -35.26 2.96 -1.62
C LEU A 116 -34.41 1.90 -2.33
N ALA A 117 -34.98 0.74 -2.68
CA ALA A 117 -34.24 -0.41 -3.21
C ALA A 117 -33.39 -0.07 -4.45
N LEU A 118 -33.93 0.73 -5.38
CA LEU A 118 -33.20 1.16 -6.57
C LEU A 118 -31.96 2.00 -6.20
N LEU A 119 -32.11 2.88 -5.21
CA LEU A 119 -31.01 3.72 -4.73
C LEU A 119 -30.01 2.91 -3.90
N ASP A 120 -30.44 1.86 -3.21
CA ASP A 120 -29.54 0.92 -2.54
C ASP A 120 -28.70 0.12 -3.55
N SER A 121 -29.33 -0.39 -4.61
CA SER A 121 -28.62 -1.07 -5.70
C SER A 121 -27.58 -0.17 -6.37
N ALA A 122 -27.98 1.05 -6.75
CA ALA A 122 -27.07 2.02 -7.35
C ALA A 122 -25.91 2.40 -6.42
N MET A 123 -26.13 2.45 -5.10
CA MET A 123 -25.06 2.71 -4.14
C MET A 123 -24.04 1.56 -4.09
N VAL A 124 -24.48 0.31 -4.23
CA VAL A 124 -23.56 -0.84 -4.29
C VAL A 124 -22.67 -0.76 -5.53
N GLU A 125 -23.24 -0.43 -6.69
CA GLU A 125 -22.49 -0.23 -7.93
C GLU A 125 -21.46 0.90 -7.80
N LEU A 126 -21.87 2.06 -7.30
CA LEU A 126 -20.97 3.19 -7.07
C LEU A 126 -19.81 2.85 -6.12
N LYS A 127 -20.05 2.04 -5.08
CA LYS A 127 -18.98 1.58 -4.17
C LYS A 127 -17.99 0.65 -4.86
N ASN A 128 -18.46 -0.17 -5.80
CA ASN A 128 -17.58 -1.03 -6.61
C ASN A 128 -16.74 -0.19 -7.58
N ASP A 129 -17.37 0.76 -8.30
CA ASP A 129 -16.67 1.66 -9.22
C ASP A 129 -15.60 2.50 -8.51
N LEU A 130 -15.90 2.96 -7.29
CA LEU A 130 -14.96 3.70 -6.45
C LEU A 130 -13.74 2.84 -6.07
N LYS A 131 -13.95 1.55 -5.80
CA LYS A 131 -12.90 0.59 -5.43
C LYS A 131 -12.02 0.24 -6.64
N ASP A 132 -12.61 0.16 -7.82
CA ASP A 132 -11.92 -0.16 -9.07
C ASP A 132 -11.14 1.05 -9.63
N GLY A 133 -11.20 2.21 -8.97
CA GLY A 133 -10.41 3.40 -9.27
C GLY A 133 -10.92 4.21 -10.47
N ILE A 134 -12.18 4.01 -10.86
CA ILE A 134 -12.82 4.70 -11.98
C ILE A 134 -13.36 6.05 -11.48
N SER A 135 -12.94 7.15 -12.12
CA SER A 135 -13.51 8.51 -11.96
C SER A 135 -13.92 8.88 -10.50
N ASN A 136 -13.04 8.68 -9.52
CA ASN A 136 -13.41 8.73 -8.09
C ASN A 136 -14.14 10.01 -7.66
N THR A 137 -13.92 11.16 -8.31
CA THR A 137 -14.62 12.40 -7.96
C THR A 137 -16.08 12.36 -8.39
N GLU A 138 -16.36 11.92 -9.61
CA GLU A 138 -17.71 11.80 -10.17
C GLU A 138 -18.49 10.69 -9.47
N VAL A 139 -17.82 9.57 -9.17
CA VAL A 139 -18.41 8.47 -8.39
C VAL A 139 -18.79 8.94 -6.98
N VAL A 140 -17.91 9.68 -6.30
CA VAL A 140 -18.23 10.25 -4.97
C VAL A 140 -19.37 11.26 -5.05
N GLU A 141 -19.41 12.10 -6.08
CA GLU A 141 -20.53 13.01 -6.28
C GLU A 141 -21.85 12.24 -6.47
N ALA A 142 -21.85 11.21 -7.32
CA ALA A 142 -23.00 10.34 -7.53
C ALA A 142 -23.44 9.63 -6.24
N MET A 143 -22.50 9.18 -5.39
CA MET A 143 -22.81 8.62 -4.06
C MET A 143 -23.52 9.65 -3.17
N VAL A 144 -23.02 10.89 -3.13
CA VAL A 144 -23.66 11.98 -2.36
C VAL A 144 -25.06 12.29 -2.91
N GLN A 145 -25.25 12.31 -4.23
CA GLN A 145 -26.56 12.52 -4.83
C GLN A 145 -27.53 11.37 -4.52
N ASN A 146 -27.05 10.13 -4.53
CA ASN A 146 -27.84 8.97 -4.11
C ASN A 146 -28.35 9.13 -2.67
N TYR A 147 -27.47 9.53 -1.74
CA TYR A 147 -27.87 9.84 -0.36
C TYR A 147 -28.89 10.97 -0.27
N ARG A 148 -28.70 12.06 -1.00
CA ARG A 148 -29.64 13.19 -1.04
C ARG A 148 -31.02 12.77 -1.55
N MET A 149 -31.07 11.89 -2.54
CA MET A 149 -32.35 11.37 -3.06
C MET A 149 -33.07 10.50 -2.04
N LYS A 150 -32.35 9.58 -1.37
CA LYS A 150 -32.92 8.79 -0.25
C LYS A 150 -33.46 9.69 0.84
N LEU A 151 -32.71 10.74 1.19
CA LEU A 151 -33.09 11.70 2.21
C LEU A 151 -34.39 12.43 1.82
N LYS A 152 -34.47 12.91 0.58
CA LYS A 152 -35.64 13.60 0.05
C LYS A 152 -36.90 12.74 0.11
N ILE A 153 -36.80 11.47 -0.29
CA ILE A 153 -37.93 10.52 -0.21
C ILE A 153 -38.44 10.42 1.23
N LEU A 154 -37.54 10.18 2.18
CA LEU A 154 -37.92 10.08 3.60
C LEU A 154 -38.47 11.39 4.17
N GLU A 155 -37.97 12.54 3.70
CA GLU A 155 -38.48 13.87 4.08
C GLU A 155 -39.88 14.13 3.54
N ASP A 156 -40.12 13.78 2.28
CA ASP A 156 -41.44 13.92 1.65
C ASP A 156 -42.46 13.03 2.37
N ILE A 157 -42.11 11.79 2.72
CA ILE A 157 -42.95 10.91 3.53
C ILE A 157 -43.25 11.53 4.90
N LEU A 158 -42.22 12.01 5.61
CA LEU A 158 -42.40 12.67 6.91
C LEU A 158 -43.31 13.90 6.85
N LYS A 159 -43.26 14.65 5.74
CA LYS A 159 -44.12 15.82 5.51
C LYS A 159 -45.60 15.44 5.38
N TYR A 160 -45.91 14.31 4.75
CA TYR A 160 -47.29 13.81 4.70
C TYR A 160 -47.77 13.26 6.05
N LEU A 161 -46.87 12.64 6.81
CA LEU A 161 -47.19 12.05 8.11
C LEU A 161 -47.32 13.07 9.25
N LYS A 162 -46.71 14.25 9.12
CA LYS A 162 -46.84 15.36 10.08
C LYS A 162 -47.70 16.46 9.45
N PRO A 163 -49.01 16.52 9.73
CA PRO A 163 -49.84 17.62 9.26
C PRO A 163 -49.23 18.93 9.74
N LYS A 164 -49.27 19.96 8.87
CA LYS A 164 -48.89 21.35 9.24
C LYS A 164 -49.53 21.67 10.59
N GLU A 165 -48.73 21.99 11.59
CA GLU A 165 -49.22 22.78 12.72
C GLU A 165 -49.69 24.12 12.11
N GLU A 166 -51.00 24.24 11.89
CA GLU A 166 -51.62 25.50 11.55
C GLU A 166 -51.39 26.45 12.71
N LYS A 167 -50.47 27.40 12.52
CA LYS A 167 -50.47 28.62 13.31
C LYS A 167 -51.71 29.43 12.94
N HIS A 168 -52.88 29.05 13.47
CA HIS A 168 -53.96 29.99 13.72
C HIS A 168 -53.53 30.88 14.89
N SER A 169 -52.73 31.89 14.56
CA SER A 169 -52.67 33.10 15.38
C SER A 169 -54.02 33.78 15.20
N TYR A 170 -54.93 33.58 16.16
CA TYR A 170 -56.06 34.49 16.30
C TYR A 170 -55.48 35.88 16.53
N ASP A 171 -55.57 36.73 15.52
CA ASP A 171 -55.47 38.18 15.64
C ASP A 171 -56.64 38.63 16.52
N ILE A 172 -56.37 38.72 17.83
CA ILE A 172 -57.18 39.53 18.74
C ILE A 172 -56.40 40.84 18.97
N SER A 173 -56.22 41.60 17.91
CA SER A 173 -55.78 43.00 18.01
C SER A 173 -56.39 43.86 16.92
N ASN A 174 -57.72 43.96 16.90
CA ASN A 174 -58.41 45.17 16.45
C ASN A 174 -59.74 45.32 17.21
N ILE A 175 -59.66 46.21 18.22
CA ILE A 175 -60.57 47.31 18.58
C ILE A 175 -62.03 47.17 18.12
#